data_AF-A0A6G6WDH0-F1
#
_entry.id   AF-A0A6G6WDH0-F1
#
_cell.length_a   1.000
_cell.length_b   1.000
_cell.length_c   1.000
_cell.angle_alpha   90.00
_cell.angle_beta   90.00
_cell.angle_gamma   90.00
#
_symmetry.space_group_name_H-M   'P 1'
#
loop_
_entity.id
_entity.type
_entity.pdbx_description
1 polymer ?
#
loop_
_entity_poly.entity_id
_entity_poly.type
_entity_poly.pdbx_seq_one_letter_code
_entity_poly.pdbx_strand_id
1 'polypeptide(L)' 'MTDSTAPADTEQLRAALASRTTIGIALGILMERRSLSQDAAFAHLNQLSQATNRKIRDLAADLVAGIDLP' A
#
# COMPACT_ATOMS: atom_id res chain seq x y z
N MET A 1 -40.73 -0.27 1.46
CA MET A 1 -39.77 -1.28 1.02
C MET A 1 -38.42 -0.58 0.88
N THR A 2 -37.83 -0.03 1.97
CA THR A 2 -36.93 -0.72 2.92
C THR A 2 -35.94 -1.59 2.13
N ASP A 3 -34.66 -1.30 1.97
CA ASP A 3 -33.71 -0.64 2.87
C ASP A 3 -32.49 -0.19 2.03
N SER A 4 -32.19 1.12 1.99
CA SER A 4 -30.84 1.60 1.66
C SER A 4 -29.99 1.47 2.92
N THR A 5 -29.67 0.24 3.33
CA THR A 5 -28.78 0.04 4.49
C THR A 5 -27.34 0.20 4.04
N ALA A 6 -26.74 1.32 4.41
CA ALA A 6 -25.30 1.55 4.38
C ALA A 6 -24.62 0.74 5.49
N PRO A 7 -23.80 -0.26 5.12
CA PRO A 7 -22.53 -0.47 5.81
C PRO A 7 -21.32 -0.57 4.86
N ALA A 8 -21.53 -0.77 3.55
CA ALA A 8 -20.47 -1.03 2.57
C ALA A 8 -19.53 0.18 2.34
N ASP A 9 -20.07 1.40 2.31
CA ASP A 9 -19.29 2.60 2.00
C ASP A 9 -18.27 2.93 3.09
N THR A 10 -18.65 2.73 4.36
CA THR A 10 -17.79 3.07 5.49
C THR A 10 -16.59 2.12 5.60
N GLU A 11 -16.79 0.83 5.33
CA GLU A 11 -15.72 -0.16 5.43
C GLU A 11 -14.77 -0.08 4.23
N GLN A 12 -15.29 0.11 3.02
CA GLN A 12 -14.45 0.32 1.83
C GLN A 12 -13.62 1.60 1.93
N LEU A 13 -14.19 2.67 2.48
CA LEU A 13 -13.46 3.91 2.75
C LEU A 13 -12.36 3.70 3.79
N ARG A 14 -12.65 3.04 4.91
CA ARG A 14 -11.63 2.71 5.92
C ARG A 14 -10.50 1.88 5.33
N ALA A 15 -10.83 0.85 4.54
CA ALA A 15 -9.84 0.01 3.87
C ALA A 15 -8.97 0.81 2.89
N ALA A 16 -9.56 1.74 2.14
CA ALA A 16 -8.83 2.62 1.24
C ALA A 16 -7.88 3.57 2.01
N LEU A 17 -8.35 4.15 3.12
CA LEU A 17 -7.53 5.00 3.98
C LEU A 17 -6.37 4.23 4.63
N ALA A 18 -6.64 3.04 5.18
CA ALA A 18 -5.63 2.18 5.77
C ALA A 18 -4.57 1.76 4.73
N SER A 19 -5.01 1.44 3.51
CA SER A 19 -4.10 1.15 2.39
C SER A 19 -3.23 2.35 2.05
N ARG A 20 -3.78 3.57 2.03
CA ARG A 20 -3.02 4.80 1.73
C ARG A 20 -1.95 5.06 2.79
N THR A 21 -2.28 4.90 4.07
CA THR A 21 -1.32 5.05 5.18
C THR A 21 -0.20 4.01 5.09
N THR A 22 -0.54 2.74 4.89
CA THR A 22 0.42 1.64 4.81
C THR A 22 1.42 1.86 3.67
N ILE A 23 0.92 2.28 2.50
CA ILE A 23 1.78 2.61 1.35
C ILE A 23 2.70 3.79 1.70
N GLY A 24 2.19 4.84 2.34
CA GLY A 24 3.02 5.98 2.75
C GLY A 24 4.18 5.59 3.68
N ILE A 25 3.92 4.70 4.66
CA ILE A 25 4.96 4.19 5.56
C ILE A 25 6.00 3.38 4.79
N ALA A 26 5.55 2.48 3.91
CA ALA A 26 6.44 1.67 3.08
C ALA A 26 7.34 2.53 2.17
N LEU A 27 6.81 3.62 1.61
CA LEU A 27 7.61 4.58 0.85
C LEU A 27 8.69 5.22 1.73
N GLY A 28 8.36 5.65 2.94
CA GLY A 28 9.34 6.19 3.90
C GLY A 28 10.46 5.19 4.23
N ILE A 29 10.12 3.91 4.43
CA ILE A 29 11.09 2.84 4.64
C ILE A 29 12.01 2.68 3.43
N LEU A 30 11.49 2.68 2.20
CA LEU A 30 12.31 2.58 0.99
C LEU A 30 13.20 3.81 0.77
N MET A 31 12.68 5.00 1.07
CA MET A 31 13.44 6.24 1.01
C MET A 31 14.65 6.18 1.95
N GLU A 32 14.46 5.70 3.18
CA GLU A 32 15.55 5.55 4.17
C GLU A 32 16.51 4.41 3.77
N ARG A 33 16.00 3.20 3.58
CA ARG A 33 16.82 1.98 3.36
C ARG A 33 17.57 1.98 2.03
N ARG A 34 17.02 2.62 1.00
CA ARG A 34 17.58 2.59 -0.37
C ARG A 34 17.95 3.98 -0.90
N SER A 35 17.88 5.03 -0.07
CA SER A 35 18.18 6.41 -0.46
C SER A 35 17.40 6.87 -1.70
N LEU A 36 16.13 6.45 -1.81
CA LEU A 36 15.26 6.81 -2.92
C LEU A 36 14.51 8.11 -2.64
N SER A 37 14.18 8.86 -3.69
CA SER A 37 13.13 9.88 -3.60
C SER A 37 11.76 9.21 -3.41
N GLN A 38 10.76 9.96 -2.95
CA GLN A 38 9.40 9.44 -2.81
C GLN A 38 8.86 8.89 -4.14
N ASP A 39 9.09 9.59 -5.25
CA ASP A 39 8.65 9.16 -6.59
C ASP A 39 9.37 7.88 -7.02
N ALA A 40 10.68 7.79 -6.76
CA ALA A 40 11.46 6.59 -7.08
C ALA A 40 11.04 5.39 -6.21
N ALA A 41 10.72 5.60 -4.93
CA ALA A 41 10.20 4.56 -4.05
C ALA A 41 8.83 4.05 -4.54
N PHE A 42 7.96 4.94 -5.00
CA PHE A 42 6.66 4.54 -5.54
C PHE A 42 6.81 3.80 -6.88
N ALA A 43 7.68 4.30 -7.76
CA ALA A 43 8.01 3.62 -9.01
C ALA A 43 8.57 2.22 -8.75
N HIS A 44 9.41 2.05 -7.72
CA HIS A 44 9.95 0.77 -7.32
C HIS A 44 8.86 -0.22 -6.85
N LEU A 45 7.96 0.20 -5.97
CA LEU A 45 6.81 -0.62 -5.57
C LEU A 45 5.91 -1.01 -6.74
N ASN A 46 5.70 -0.07 -7.67
CA ASN A 46 4.90 -0.32 -8.88
C ASN A 46 5.58 -1.35 -9.79
N GLN A 47 6.90 -1.24 -10.00
CA GLN A 47 7.66 -2.23 -10.77
C GLN A 47 7.59 -3.63 -10.14
N LEU A 48 7.77 -3.73 -8.82
CA LEU A 48 7.66 -5.00 -8.10
C LEU A 48 6.23 -5.57 -8.16
N SER A 49 5.22 -4.72 -8.04
CA SER A 49 3.81 -5.13 -8.19
C SER A 49 3.58 -5.81 -9.54
N GLN A 50 4.07 -5.20 -10.62
CA GLN A 50 3.94 -5.74 -11.97
C GLN A 50 4.77 -7.02 -12.16
N ALA A 51 6.00 -7.06 -11.64
CA ALA A 51 6.88 -8.21 -11.77
C ALA A 51 6.39 -9.44 -10.99
N THR A 52 5.73 -9.23 -9.84
CA THR A 52 5.27 -10.30 -8.95
C THR A 52 3.77 -10.59 -9.06
N ASN A 53 3.03 -9.78 -9.84
CA ASN A 53 1.57 -9.79 -9.90
C ASN A 53 0.90 -9.70 -8.50
N ARG A 54 1.53 -8.97 -7.57
CA ARG A 54 0.99 -8.70 -6.22
C ARG A 54 0.49 -7.27 -6.12
N LYS A 55 -0.51 -7.03 -5.27
CA LYS A 55 -1.02 -5.66 -5.08
C LYS A 55 0.01 -4.83 -4.33
N ILE A 56 0.18 -3.57 -4.71
CA ILE A 56 1.08 -2.61 -4.03
C ILE A 56 0.81 -2.56 -2.52
N ARG A 57 -0.45 -2.63 -2.09
CA ARG A 57 -0.81 -2.61 -0.66
C ARG A 57 -0.24 -3.80 0.12
N ASP A 58 -0.12 -4.96 -0.54
CA ASP A 58 0.39 -6.18 0.09
C ASP A 58 1.92 -6.09 0.19
N LEU A 59 2.60 -5.61 -0.85
CA LEU A 59 4.04 -5.32 -0.82
C LEU A 59 4.39 -4.24 0.22
N ALA A 60 3.53 -3.23 0.36
CA ALA A 60 3.69 -2.20 1.38
C ALA A 60 3.53 -2.78 2.78
N ALA A 61 2.56 -3.68 2.99
CA ALA A 61 2.37 -4.36 4.27
C ALA A 61 3.59 -5.22 4.64
N ASP A 62 4.18 -5.93 3.67
CA ASP A 62 5.41 -6.70 3.88
C ASP A 62 6.56 -5.80 4.36
N LEU A 63 6.80 -4.68 3.67
CA LEU A 63 7.84 -3.72 4.08
C LEU A 63 7.61 -3.17 5.49
N VAL A 64 6.36 -2.82 5.82
CA VAL A 64 5.99 -2.31 7.16
C VAL A 64 6.19 -3.39 8.23
N ALA A 65 5.96 -4.66 7.90
CA ALA A 65 6.24 -5.81 8.76
C ALA A 65 7.74 -6.14 8.86
N GLY A 66 8.61 -5.41 8.14
CA GLY A 66 10.06 -5.66 8.12
C GLY A 66 10.48 -6.82 7.22
N ILE A 67 9.59 -7.28 6.34
CA ILE A 67 9.87 -8.34 5.37
C ILE A 67 10.53 -7.71 4.15
N ASP A 68 11.65 -8.28 3.73
CA ASP A 68 12.32 -7.84 2.51
C ASP A 68 11.53 -8.23 1.27
N LEU A 69 11.45 -7.28 0.34
CA LEU A 69 10.81 -7.50 -0.95
C LEU A 69 11.74 -8.28 -1.89
N PRO A 70 11.16 -9.10 -2.79
CA PRO A 70 11.91 -9.86 -3.78
C PRO A 70 12.68 -8.98 -4.77
#